data_AF-A0A3M7QXT4-F1
#
_entry.id   AF-A0A3M7QXT4-F1
#
_cell.length_a   1.000
_cell.length_b   1.000
_cell.length_c   1.000
_cell.angle_alpha   90.00
_cell.angle_beta   90.00
_cell.angle_gamma   90.00
#
_symmetry.space_group_name_H-M   'P 1'
#
loop_
_entity.id
_entity.type
_entity.pdbx_description
1 polymer ?
#
loop_
_entity_poly.entity_id
_entity_poly.type
_entity_poly.pdbx_seq_one_letter_code
_entity_poly.pdbx_strand_id
1 'polypeptide(L)' 'MLKIITGILLAGFLVIALSVPTNYDNFKLVEIRLETDDQVKLVHDLEEADSEFDLWNLAKKDVKIAIVLLSPKAF' A
#
# COMPACT_ATOMS: atom_id res chain seq x y z
N MET A 1 -35.89 -16.87 -4.31
CA MET A 1 -35.32 -15.54 -4.62
C MET A 1 -35.14 -14.66 -3.39
N LEU A 2 -36.19 -14.35 -2.61
CA LEU A 2 -36.08 -13.48 -1.43
C LEU A 2 -35.00 -13.91 -0.41
N LYS A 3 -34.96 -15.21 -0.05
CA LYS A 3 -33.98 -15.77 0.90
C LYS A 3 -32.51 -15.62 0.45
N ILE A 4 -32.25 -15.62 -0.86
CA ILE A 4 -30.90 -15.49 -1.43
C ILE A 4 -30.44 -14.04 -1.31
N ILE A 5 -31.33 -13.09 -1.62
CA ILE A 5 -31.05 -11.66 -1.51
C ILE A 5 -30.78 -11.29 -0.04
N THR A 6 -31.55 -11.83 0.91
CA THR A 6 -31.33 -11.61 2.34
C THR A 6 -29.98 -12.17 2.81
N GLY A 7 -29.57 -13.34 2.30
CA GLY A 7 -28.26 -13.93 2.62
C GLY A 7 -27.08 -13.09 2.11
N ILE A 8 -27.18 -12.55 0.89
CA ILE A 8 -26.13 -11.68 0.30
C ILE A 8 -26.02 -10.36 1.08
N LEU A 9 -27.14 -9.74 1.44
CA LEU A 9 -27.14 -8.51 2.25
C LEU A 9 -26.51 -8.74 3.62
N LEU A 10 -26.80 -9.86 4.28
CA LEU A 10 -26.24 -10.19 5.58
C LEU A 10 -24.73 -10.45 5.51
N ALA A 11 -24.27 -11.17 4.48
CA ALA A 11 -22.84 -11.41 4.26
C ALA A 11 -22.08 -10.10 3.96
N GLY A 12 -22.65 -9.21 3.15
CA GLY A 12 -22.07 -7.90 2.88
C GLY A 12 -21.95 -7.03 4.13
N PHE A 13 -22.99 -7.03 4.98
CA PHE A 13 -22.95 -6.29 6.25
C PHE A 13 -21.90 -6.84 7.22
N LEU A 14 -21.73 -8.16 7.27
CA LEU A 14 -20.72 -8.81 8.11
C LEU A 14 -19.29 -8.45 7.67
N VAL A 15 -19.03 -8.40 6.37
CA VAL A 15 -17.71 -8.00 5.83
C VAL A 15 -17.38 -6.56 6.19
N ILE A 16 -18.35 -5.64 6.13
CA ILE A 16 -18.16 -4.23 6.51
C ILE A 16 -18.00 -4.09 8.02
N ALA A 17 -18.74 -4.88 8.83
CA ALA A 17 -18.60 -4.84 10.29
C ALA A 17 -17.25 -5.39 10.78
N LEU A 18 -16.62 -6.27 10.00
CA LEU A 18 -15.31 -6.84 10.28
C LEU A 18 -14.15 -6.03 9.69
N SER A 19 -14.41 -4.99 8.90
CA SER A 19 -13.33 -4.13 8.42
C SER A 19 -12.83 -3.25 9.57
N VAL A 20 -11.62 -3.55 10.03
CA VAL A 20 -10.94 -2.71 11.01
C VAL A 20 -10.38 -1.51 10.25
N PRO A 21 -10.65 -0.26 10.69
CA PRO A 21 -10.06 0.90 10.07
C PRO A 21 -8.53 0.80 10.15
N THR A 22 -7.87 0.87 9.01
CA THR A 22 -6.41 0.94 8.94
C THR A 22 -5.97 2.31 9.43
N ASN A 23 -5.18 2.34 10.51
CA ASN A 23 -4.65 3.59 11.06
C ASN A 23 -3.22 3.81 10.58
N TYR A 24 -2.96 4.99 10.00
CA TYR A 24 -1.66 5.41 9.47
C TYR A 24 -0.95 6.42 10.40
N ASP A 25 -1.34 6.49 11.67
CA ASP A 25 -0.69 7.34 12.66
C ASP A 25 0.82 7.05 12.74
N ASN A 26 1.62 8.12 12.70
CA ASN A 26 3.09 8.09 12.75
C ASN A 26 3.79 7.42 11.56
N PHE A 27 3.05 7.04 10.52
CA PHE A 27 3.67 6.70 9.24
C PHE A 27 4.29 7.95 8.63
N LYS A 28 5.37 7.77 7.88
CA LYS A 28 6.05 8.87 7.18
C LYS A 28 5.99 8.63 5.69
N LEU A 29 5.54 9.65 4.95
CA LEU A 29 5.65 9.67 3.51
C LEU A 29 6.99 10.30 3.13
N VAL A 30 7.83 9.55 2.43
CA VAL A 30 9.15 10.00 2.02
C VAL A 30 9.24 10.01 0.50
N GLU A 31 9.72 11.12 -0.04
CA GLU A 31 10.08 11.24 -1.45
C GLU A 31 11.57 10.92 -1.60
N ILE A 32 11.88 9.90 -2.40
CA ILE A 32 13.24 9.48 -2.68
C ILE A 32 13.53 9.80 -4.14
N ARG A 33 14.54 10.66 -4.37
CA ARG A 33 15.07 10.91 -5.69
C ARG A 33 16.09 9.84 -6.05
N LEU A 34 15.79 9.09 -7.11
CA LEU A 34 16.66 8.07 -7.66
C LEU A 34 17.45 8.70 -8.81
N GLU A 35 18.73 8.41 -8.90
CA GLU A 35 19.63 9.00 -9.90
C GLU A 35 20.09 7.94 -10.91
N THR A 36 20.22 6.69 -10.47
CA THR A 36 20.72 5.58 -11.28
C THR A 36 19.64 4.53 -11.53
N ASP A 37 19.82 3.73 -12.58
CA ASP A 37 18.87 2.65 -12.91
C ASP A 37 18.96 1.51 -11.89
N ASP A 38 20.13 1.31 -11.27
CA ASP A 38 20.33 0.36 -10.18
C ASP A 38 19.50 0.73 -8.93
N GLN A 39 19.35 2.03 -8.64
CA GLN A 39 18.50 2.50 -7.53
C GLN A 39 17.01 2.29 -7.83
N VAL A 40 16.60 2.45 -9.08
CA VAL A 40 15.23 2.13 -9.51
C VAL A 40 14.96 0.65 -9.33
N LYS A 41 15.90 -0.20 -9.75
CA LYS A 41 15.80 -1.65 -9.57
C LYS A 41 15.72 -2.03 -8.09
N LEU A 42 16.57 -1.45 -7.24
CA LEU A 42 16.56 -1.72 -5.80
C LEU A 42 15.21 -1.39 -5.14
N VAL A 43 14.58 -0.27 -5.53
CA VAL A 43 13.26 0.11 -5.00
C VAL A 43 12.19 -0.93 -5.39
N HIS A 44 12.23 -1.44 -6.63
CA HIS A 44 11.33 -2.52 -7.05
C HIS A 44 11.61 -3.83 -6.32
N ASP A 45 12.89 -4.20 -6.14
CA ASP A 45 13.27 -5.41 -5.41
C ASP A 45 12.79 -5.34 -3.94
N LEU A 46 12.76 -4.14 -3.32
CA LEU A 46 12.27 -3.92 -1.96
C LEU A 46 10.74 -4.00 -1.85
N GLU A 47 10.00 -3.47 -2.82
CA GLU A 47 8.53 -3.62 -2.91
C GLU A 47 8.11 -5.09 -2.98
N GLU A 48 8.87 -5.92 -3.72
CA GLU A 48 8.58 -7.36 -3.81
C GLU A 48 8.99 -8.14 -2.56
N ALA A 49 10.01 -7.69 -1.83
CA ALA A 49 10.60 -8.41 -0.71
C ALA A 49 9.93 -8.12 0.64
N ASP A 50 9.37 -6.92 0.85
CA ASP A 50 8.87 -6.48 2.16
C ASP A 50 7.47 -5.86 2.09
N SER A 51 6.51 -6.51 2.75
CA SER A 51 5.15 -6.00 2.91
C SER A 51 5.05 -4.68 3.69
N GLU A 52 6.10 -4.28 4.41
CA GLU A 52 6.15 -3.00 5.11
C GLU A 52 6.60 -1.84 4.20
N PHE A 53 7.00 -2.13 2.95
CA PHE A 53 7.40 -1.14 1.95
C PHE A 53 6.30 -0.94 0.91
N ASP A 54 5.43 0.05 1.14
CA ASP A 54 4.31 0.34 0.25
C ASP A 54 4.68 1.49 -0.71
N LEU A 55 4.94 1.14 -1.98
CA LEU A 55 5.34 2.09 -3.02
C LEU A 55 4.11 2.77 -3.63
N TRP A 56 3.90 4.04 -3.30
CA TRP A 56 2.66 4.75 -3.66
C TRP A 56 2.66 5.37 -5.06
N ASN A 57 3.81 5.46 -5.72
CA ASN A 57 3.88 5.95 -7.10
C ASN A 57 5.02 5.29 -7.84
N LEU A 58 4.71 4.65 -8.97
CA LEU A 58 5.70 4.16 -9.91
C LEU A 58 6.49 5.36 -10.44
N ALA A 59 7.81 5.27 -10.31
CA ALA A 59 8.75 6.23 -10.87
C ALA A 59 8.32 6.58 -12.29
N LYS A 60 7.92 7.84 -12.52
CA LYS A 60 7.68 8.31 -13.88
C LYS A 60 8.99 8.12 -14.63
N LYS A 61 8.94 7.53 -15.83
CA LYS A 61 10.13 7.15 -16.61
C LYS A 61 11.15 8.27 -16.79
N ASP A 62 10.69 9.52 -16.77
CA ASP A 62 11.49 10.73 -16.92
C ASP A 62 11.84 11.42 -15.59
N VAL A 63 11.18 11.01 -14.51
CA VAL A 63 11.33 11.57 -13.16
C VAL A 63 11.48 10.40 -12.20
N LYS A 64 12.75 10.04 -11.98
CA LYS A 64 13.21 9.01 -11.06
C LYS A 64 12.91 9.41 -9.60
N ILE A 65 11.64 9.41 -9.23
CA ILE A 65 11.14 9.72 -7.89
C ILE A 65 10.32 8.52 -7.44
N ALA A 66 10.63 8.00 -6.26
CA ALA A 66 9.84 7.01 -5.55
C ALA A 66 9.18 7.67 -4.33
N ILE A 67 7.89 7.45 -4.15
CA ILE A 67 7.16 7.88 -2.95
C ILE A 67 6.91 6.63 -2.12
N VAL A 68 7.47 6.60 -0.92
CA VAL A 68 7.45 5.45 -0.02
C VAL A 68 6.72 5.81 1.24
N LEU A 69 5.78 4.95 1.65
CA LEU A 69 5.14 5.03 2.95
C LEU A 69 5.90 4.14 3.95
N LEU A 70 6.52 4.75 4.96
CA LEU A 70 7.30 4.04 5.98
C LEU A 70 6.48 3.84 7.26
N SER A 71 6.48 2.61 7.76
CA SER A 71 5.90 2.26 9.05
C SER A 71 6.75 2.83 10.21
N PRO A 72 6.17 3.07 11.40
CA PRO A 72 6.92 3.49 12.58
C PRO A 72 8.01 2.51 13.05
N LYS A 73 8.01 1.26 12.54
CA LYS A 73 9.02 0.25 12.89
C LYS A 73 10.29 0.39 12.04
N ALA A 74 10.23 1.12 10.94
CA ALA A 74 11.33 1.26 9.99
C ALA A 74 12.40 2.27 10.44
N PHE A 75 12.21 3.00 11.56
CA PHE A 75 13.13 4.02 12.06
C PHE A 75 13.18 4.12 13.58
#